data_AF-A0A157T5N5-F1
#
_entry.id   AF-A0A157T5N5-F1
#
_cell.length_a   1.000
_cell.length_b   1.000
_cell.length_c   1.000
_cell.angle_alpha   90.00
_cell.angle_beta   90.00
_cell.angle_gamma   90.00
#
_symmetry.space_group_name_H-M   'P 1'
#
loop_
_entity.id
_entity.type
_entity.pdbx_description
1 polymer ?
#
loop_
_entity_poly.entity_id
_entity_poly.type
_entity_poly.pdbx_seq_one_letter_code
_entity_poly.pdbx_strand_id
1 'polypeptide(L)'
;MSQNSYKILKSLPVPSNGPFKPTWSSLKKYIVPSWFTTSKFGIFIHWGVYSVPAFGNEWYPRYMYMPDRPEHQYHLKNSAQ
;
A
#
# COMPACT_ATOMS: atom_id res chain seq x y z
N MET A 1 3.76 25.41 17.14
CA MET A 1 2.35 25.58 16.75
C MET A 1 1.95 24.40 15.86
N SER A 2 1.56 23.29 16.47
CA SER A 2 1.10 22.10 15.74
C SER A 2 -0.39 22.28 15.47
N GLN A 3 -0.74 22.72 14.25
CA GLN A 3 -2.12 22.54 13.81
C GLN A 3 -2.37 21.04 13.64
N ASN A 4 -3.28 20.54 14.47
CA ASN A 4 -3.74 19.17 14.51
C ASN A 4 -4.18 18.73 13.09
N SER A 5 -3.35 17.93 12.42
CA SER A 5 -3.56 17.44 11.05
C SER A 5 -4.93 16.81 10.84
N TYR A 6 -5.52 16.23 11.89
CA TYR A 6 -6.88 15.71 11.88
C TYR A 6 -7.94 16.79 11.59
N LYS A 7 -7.77 18.01 12.13
CA LYS A 7 -8.68 19.13 11.87
C LYS A 7 -8.57 19.60 10.43
N ILE A 8 -7.36 19.65 9.88
CA ILE A 8 -7.11 20.02 8.48
C ILE A 8 -7.80 19.02 7.56
N LEU A 9 -7.61 17.72 7.79
CA LEU A 9 -8.22 16.66 6.97
C LEU A 9 -9.75 16.69 7.00
N LYS A 10 -10.36 17.00 8.15
CA LYS A 10 -11.82 17.17 8.24
C LYS A 10 -12.35 18.46 7.60
N SER A 11 -11.51 19.48 7.46
CA SER A 11 -11.90 20.76 6.85
C SER A 11 -11.82 20.73 5.32
N LEU A 12 -11.14 19.73 4.75
CA LEU A 12 -11.06 19.59 3.30
C LEU A 12 -12.45 19.26 2.72
N PRO A 13 -12.85 19.91 1.62
CA PRO A 13 -14.10 19.59 0.95
C PRO A 13 -14.05 18.15 0.46
N VAL A 14 -15.11 17.38 0.76
CA VAL A 14 -15.31 16.08 0.11
C VAL A 14 -15.56 16.35 -1.37
N PRO A 15 -14.80 15.75 -2.31
CA PRO A 15 -15.06 15.90 -3.73
C PRO A 15 -16.51 15.47 -4.05
N SER A 16 -17.38 16.43 -4.33
CA SER A 16 -18.82 16.20 -4.53
C SER A 16 -19.23 16.13 -6.00
N ASN A 17 -18.31 16.39 -6.92
CA ASN A 17 -18.60 16.56 -8.34
C ASN A 17 -18.59 15.23 -9.12
N GLY A 18 -18.60 14.09 -8.41
CA GLY A 18 -18.70 12.76 -8.99
C GLY A 18 -20.06 12.12 -8.72
N PRO A 19 -20.41 11.05 -9.45
CA PRO A 19 -21.69 10.35 -9.27
C PRO A 19 -21.79 9.57 -7.94
N PHE A 20 -20.70 9.50 -7.17
CA PHE A 20 -20.61 8.72 -5.92
C PHE A 20 -20.51 9.62 -4.69
N LYS A 21 -21.33 9.32 -3.68
CA LYS A 21 -21.22 9.84 -2.30
C LYS A 21 -20.39 8.87 -1.44
N PRO A 22 -19.72 9.33 -0.37
CA PRO A 22 -18.95 8.46 0.56
C PRO A 22 -19.87 7.65 1.48
N THR A 23 -20.79 6.88 0.89
CA THR A 23 -21.77 6.04 1.60
C THR A 23 -21.86 4.69 0.91
N TRP A 24 -22.05 3.62 1.67
CA TRP A 24 -22.19 2.26 1.12
C TRP A 24 -23.29 2.16 0.06
N SER A 25 -24.45 2.79 0.30
CA SER A 25 -25.57 2.80 -0.65
C SER A 25 -25.22 3.44 -1.99
N SER A 26 -24.32 4.43 -2.01
CA SER A 26 -23.82 5.01 -3.25
C SER A 26 -22.77 4.13 -3.92
N LEU A 27 -21.80 3.60 -3.16
CA LEU A 27 -20.68 2.83 -3.71
C LEU A 27 -21.13 1.48 -4.31
N LYS A 28 -22.20 0.87 -3.77
CA LYS A 28 -22.82 -0.34 -4.34
C LYS A 28 -23.36 -0.17 -5.76
N LYS A 29 -23.50 1.07 -6.26
CA LYS A 29 -23.91 1.36 -7.64
C LYS A 29 -22.77 1.24 -8.65
N TYR A 30 -21.52 1.05 -8.20
CA TYR A 30 -20.39 0.87 -9.10
C TYR A 30 -20.54 -0.41 -9.92
N ILE A 31 -20.37 -0.29 -11.24
CA ILE A 31 -20.35 -1.41 -12.16
C ILE A 31 -18.92 -1.57 -12.63
N VAL A 32 -18.38 -2.78 -12.52
CA VAL A 32 -17.03 -3.10 -13.01
C VAL A 32 -17.00 -2.90 -14.54
N PRO A 33 -16.07 -2.09 -15.07
CA PRO A 33 -15.98 -1.85 -16.51
C PRO A 33 -15.83 -3.15 -17.31
N SER A 34 -16.45 -3.18 -18.50
CA SER A 34 -16.45 -4.38 -19.36
C SER A 34 -15.05 -4.84 -19.72
N TRP A 35 -14.12 -3.92 -19.99
CA TRP A 35 -12.74 -4.28 -20.32
C TRP A 35 -12.07 -5.09 -19.20
N PHE A 36 -12.34 -4.78 -17.93
CA PHE A 36 -11.75 -5.49 -16.80
C PHE A 36 -12.36 -6.89 -16.64
N THR A 37 -13.65 -7.04 -16.92
CA THR A 37 -14.32 -8.35 -16.85
C THR A 37 -14.05 -9.22 -18.08
N THR A 38 -13.72 -8.63 -19.23
CA THR A 38 -13.37 -9.35 -20.47
C THR A 38 -11.89 -9.69 -20.54
N SER A 39 -10.99 -8.87 -19.98
CA SER A 39 -9.60 -9.24 -19.76
C SER A 39 -9.52 -10.46 -18.83
N LYS A 40 -8.89 -11.55 -19.29
CA LYS A 40 -8.80 -12.81 -18.54
C LYS A 40 -7.43 -13.06 -17.93
N PHE A 41 -6.45 -12.22 -18.27
CA PHE A 41 -5.07 -12.37 -17.83
C PHE A 41 -4.51 -11.00 -17.45
N GLY A 42 -3.78 -10.96 -16.35
CA GLY A 42 -3.12 -9.76 -15.84
C GLY A 42 -1.82 -10.15 -15.14
N ILE A 43 -0.85 -9.26 -15.18
CA ILE A 43 0.43 -9.40 -14.49
C ILE A 43 0.47 -8.35 -13.39
N PHE A 44 0.80 -8.78 -12.18
CA PHE A 44 1.09 -7.90 -11.06
C PHE A 44 2.54 -8.10 -10.61
N ILE A 45 3.17 -7.03 -10.15
CA ILE A 45 4.59 -7.01 -9.80
C ILE A 45 4.73 -6.47 -8.39
N HIS A 46 5.29 -7.28 -7.49
CA HIS A 46 5.76 -6.83 -6.18
C HIS A 46 7.19 -6.30 -6.33
N TRP A 47 7.33 -5.00 -6.53
CA TRP A 47 8.61 -4.32 -6.63
C TRP A 47 8.62 -3.05 -5.76
N GLY A 48 9.66 -2.90 -4.95
CA GLY A 48 9.85 -1.75 -4.07
C GLY A 48 11.21 -1.81 -3.37
N VAL A 49 11.41 -0.98 -2.34
CA VAL A 49 12.69 -0.95 -1.61
C VAL A 49 13.01 -2.30 -0.96
N TYR A 50 11.99 -3.08 -0.58
CA TYR A 50 12.16 -4.46 -0.10
C TYR A 50 12.79 -5.41 -1.14
N SER A 51 12.79 -5.06 -2.42
CA SER A 51 13.44 -5.85 -3.48
C SER A 51 14.95 -5.59 -3.56
N VAL A 52 15.46 -4.49 -2.96
CA VAL A 52 16.89 -4.13 -3.02
C VAL A 52 17.79 -5.18 -2.36
N PRO A 53 17.48 -5.72 -1.16
CA PRO A 53 18.29 -6.79 -0.55
C PRO A 53 18.24 -8.11 -1.31
N ALA A 54 17.24 -8.31 -2.19
CA ALA A 54 17.00 -9.54 -2.94
C ALA A 54 17.07 -10.82 -2.06
N PHE A 55 16.64 -10.72 -0.80
CA PHE A 55 16.72 -11.78 0.20
C PHE A 55 15.40 -11.86 0.98
N GLY A 56 14.96 -13.06 1.31
CA GLY A 56 13.66 -13.28 1.95
C GLY A 56 12.49 -13.01 1.00
N ASN A 57 11.62 -12.06 1.33
CA ASN A 57 10.44 -11.67 0.54
C ASN A 57 10.07 -10.18 0.80
N GLU A 58 8.90 -9.74 0.34
CA GLU A 58 8.45 -8.34 0.47
C GLU A 58 8.33 -7.85 1.93
N TRP A 59 8.29 -8.76 2.90
CA TRP A 59 8.32 -8.47 4.33
C TRP A 59 9.73 -8.30 4.89
N TYR A 60 10.78 -8.35 4.07
CA TYR A 60 12.16 -8.12 4.52
C TYR A 60 12.29 -6.88 5.44
N PRO A 61 11.70 -5.70 5.14
CA PRO A 61 11.79 -4.53 6.03
C PRO A 61 11.19 -4.75 7.42
N ARG A 62 10.26 -5.70 7.57
CA ARG A 62 9.75 -6.11 8.88
C ARG A 62 10.68 -7.12 9.54
N TYR A 63 11.08 -8.16 8.80
CA TYR A 63 11.85 -9.28 9.35
C TYR A 63 13.30 -8.92 9.68
N MET A 64 13.87 -7.92 9.01
CA MET A 64 15.22 -7.45 9.30
C MET A 64 15.37 -6.84 10.70
N TYR A 65 14.26 -6.54 11.40
CA TYR A 65 14.24 -6.07 12.78
C TYR A 65 13.86 -7.15 13.80
N MET A 66 13.71 -8.41 13.39
CA MET A 66 13.34 -9.53 14.26
C MET A 66 14.57 -10.41 14.53
N PRO A 67 15.19 -10.33 15.72
CA PRO A 67 16.51 -10.94 15.97
C PRO A 67 16.61 -12.45 15.73
N ASP A 68 15.50 -13.16 15.87
CA ASP A 68 15.34 -14.61 15.69
C ASP A 68 15.25 -15.04 14.22
N ARG A 69 15.21 -14.09 13.27
CA ARG A 69 15.01 -14.35 11.84
C ARG A 69 16.31 -14.31 11.04
N PRO A 70 16.41 -15.10 9.96
CA PRO A 70 17.57 -15.07 9.06
C PRO A 70 17.74 -13.71 8.37
N GLU A 71 16.66 -12.98 8.07
CA GLU A 71 16.70 -11.66 7.46
C GLU A 71 17.40 -10.63 8.35
N HIS A 72 17.22 -10.71 9.68
CA HIS A 72 17.93 -9.84 10.62
C HIS A 72 19.43 -10.09 10.58
N GLN A 73 19.86 -11.36 10.63
CA GLN A 73 21.27 -11.72 10.53
C GLN A 73 21.87 -11.34 9.17
N TYR A 74 21.12 -11.57 8.08
CA TYR A 74 21.51 -11.15 6.74
C TYR A 74 21.67 -9.62 6.64
N HIS A 75 20.74 -8.86 7.22
CA HIS A 75 20.79 -7.40 7.20
C HIS A 75 22.01 -6.86 7.94
N LEU A 76 22.26 -7.35 9.16
CA LEU A 76 23.44 -6.96 9.94
C LEU A 76 24.75 -7.23 9.20
N LYS A 77 24.83 -8.36 8.47
CA LYS A 77 26.03 -8.73 7.72
C LYS A 77 26.26 -7.89 6.46
N ASN A 78 25.20 -7.52 5.75
CA ASN A 78 25.31 -6.94 4.39
C ASN A 78 25.00 -5.44 4.31
N SER A 79 24.56 -4.81 5.40
CA SER A 79 24.17 -3.39 5.40
C SER A 79 24.97 -2.52 6.39
N ALA A 80 25.88 -3.11 7.17
CA ALA A 80 26.83 -2.37 7.99
C ALA A 80 28.07 -2.02 7.14
N GLN A 81 28.08 -0.80 6.58
CA GLN A 81 29.29 -0.06 6.19
C GLN A 81 29.32 1.24 6.99
#